data_AF-A0A7S3ZP41-F1
#
_entry.id   AF-A0A7S3ZP41-F1
#
_cell.length_a   1.000
_cell.length_b   1.000
_cell.length_c   1.000
_cell.angle_alpha   90.00
_cell.angle_beta   90.00
_cell.angle_gamma   90.00
#
_symmetry.space_group_name_H-M   'P 1'
#
loop_
_entity.id
_entity.type
_entity.pdbx_description
1 polymer ?
#
loop_
_entity_poly.entity_id
_entity_poly.type
_entity_poly.pdbx_seq_one_letter_code
_entity_poly.pdbx_strand_id
1 'polypeptide(L)'
;MRLHLLLLIYVTPTKAIVGRFFRRKNSDILRRDILQRNILAQRAELAQLEKRLRGEIIQEEVRRPPPKPRIHGGNFVSALKESSNVFLRRYKFHERKGDDRVRWMSNKTQAALGITAELVTLPPQQRTARLATLRKYAPLLVVHAPGILARLDKLERFVPGIINKILDGGHLAAIEPELDGILDRFDDIEPHVPWVLENIDDLAPYVSSLMRHIDELLLYADDEYRWADDFLPYLPFFVSRLDALGPHLPLLRPHLKVLGPHFRRLVPCVDPILLESQSFSISANADVLLWWFSWALRIPVVVPLVVRCPGGARFIAFLARRLPRRFVRGRCADVECLVGEDYGSDWNNVREYLDDAARPVSF
;
A
#
# COMPACT_ATOMS: atom_id res chain seq x y z
N MET A 1 18.10 -100.55 -28.47
CA MET A 1 18.01 -101.39 -27.25
C MET A 1 17.32 -100.57 -26.16
N ARG A 2 16.17 -101.06 -25.65
CA ARG A 2 15.43 -100.64 -24.42
C ARG A 2 14.93 -99.17 -24.42
N LEU A 3 13.66 -98.82 -24.66
CA LEU A 3 12.35 -99.35 -24.23
C LEU A 3 12.15 -99.37 -22.71
N HIS A 4 11.18 -98.56 -22.27
CA HIS A 4 10.45 -98.55 -21.00
C HIS A 4 11.20 -98.25 -19.71
N LEU A 5 11.00 -97.05 -19.15
CA LEU A 5 10.09 -96.78 -18.03
C LEU A 5 10.30 -95.33 -17.57
N LEU A 6 9.26 -94.50 -17.65
CA LEU A 6 8.92 -93.39 -16.73
C LEU A 6 7.89 -92.51 -17.43
N LEU A 7 6.75 -93.15 -17.68
CA LEU A 7 5.49 -92.50 -17.96
C LEU A 7 4.79 -92.46 -16.60
N LEU A 8 4.86 -91.31 -15.91
CA LEU A 8 3.87 -90.83 -14.95
C LEU A 8 4.40 -89.54 -14.31
N ILE A 9 3.48 -88.61 -14.06
CA ILE A 9 3.66 -87.31 -13.41
C ILE A 9 4.22 -86.20 -14.34
N TYR A 10 3.34 -85.58 -15.13
CA TYR A 10 2.96 -84.17 -14.98
C TYR A 10 2.15 -83.70 -16.20
N VAL A 11 0.82 -83.88 -16.13
CA VAL A 11 -0.14 -83.16 -16.98
C VAL A 11 -1.07 -82.38 -16.06
N THR A 12 -0.94 -81.04 -16.09
CA THR A 12 -1.90 -79.98 -15.69
C THR A 12 -2.19 -79.78 -14.18
N PRO A 13 -2.37 -78.53 -13.67
CA PRO A 13 -3.31 -77.54 -14.23
C PRO A 13 -2.86 -76.05 -14.23
N THR A 14 -2.86 -75.43 -15.41
CA THR A 14 -2.73 -73.97 -15.62
C THR A 14 -4.07 -73.21 -15.62
N LYS A 15 -5.22 -73.88 -15.49
CA LYS A 15 -6.55 -73.21 -15.56
C LYS A 15 -7.05 -72.62 -14.23
N ALA A 16 -6.55 -73.09 -13.07
CA ALA A 16 -7.07 -72.64 -11.76
C ALA A 16 -6.48 -71.30 -11.27
N ILE A 17 -5.31 -70.90 -11.78
CA ILE A 17 -4.62 -69.67 -11.34
C ILE A 17 -5.14 -68.44 -12.09
N VAL A 18 -5.46 -68.58 -13.38
CA VAL A 18 -6.03 -67.49 -14.20
C VAL A 18 -7.44 -67.11 -13.73
N GLY A 19 -8.28 -68.08 -13.35
CA GLY A 19 -9.61 -67.82 -12.80
C GLY A 19 -9.61 -67.09 -11.45
N ARG A 20 -8.64 -67.39 -10.57
CA ARG A 20 -8.47 -66.66 -9.29
C ARG A 20 -7.91 -65.25 -9.48
N PHE A 21 -7.04 -65.04 -10.47
CA PHE A 21 -6.48 -63.72 -10.77
C PHE A 21 -7.53 -62.77 -11.38
N PHE A 22 -8.36 -63.26 -12.32
CA PHE A 22 -9.46 -62.48 -12.88
C PHE A 22 -10.57 -62.18 -11.85
N ARG A 23 -10.89 -63.13 -10.96
CA ARG A 23 -11.88 -62.91 -9.90
C ARG A 23 -11.40 -61.88 -8.85
N ARG A 24 -10.10 -61.83 -8.53
CA ARG A 24 -9.51 -60.79 -7.67
C ARG A 24 -9.49 -59.41 -8.33
N LYS A 25 -9.12 -59.34 -9.62
CA LYS A 25 -9.07 -58.07 -10.35
C LYS A 25 -10.45 -57.42 -10.47
N ASN A 26 -11.51 -58.20 -10.73
CA ASN A 26 -12.89 -57.70 -10.74
C ASN A 26 -13.40 -57.26 -9.35
N SER A 27 -13.00 -57.94 -8.26
CA SER A 27 -13.37 -57.49 -6.91
C SER A 27 -12.69 -56.19 -6.50
N ASP A 28 -11.45 -55.95 -6.94
CA ASP A 28 -10.72 -54.72 -6.65
C ASP A 28 -11.23 -53.53 -7.46
N ILE A 29 -11.65 -53.76 -8.71
CA ILE A 29 -12.33 -52.74 -9.52
C ILE A 29 -13.67 -52.36 -8.88
N LEU A 30 -14.48 -53.34 -8.47
CA LEU A 30 -15.76 -53.09 -7.81
C LEU A 30 -15.58 -52.34 -6.48
N ARG A 31 -14.55 -52.68 -5.70
CA ARG A 31 -14.22 -51.98 -4.44
C ARG A 31 -13.78 -50.53 -4.69
N ARG A 32 -12.99 -50.27 -5.74
CA ARG A 32 -12.59 -48.90 -6.10
C ARG A 32 -13.78 -48.06 -6.54
N ASP A 33 -14.70 -48.63 -7.33
CA ASP A 33 -15.92 -47.94 -7.78
C ASP A 33 -16.82 -47.58 -6.60
N ILE A 34 -17.03 -48.51 -5.66
CA ILE A 34 -17.82 -48.25 -4.44
C ILE A 34 -17.16 -47.16 -3.60
N LEU A 35 -15.83 -47.20 -3.46
CA LEU A 35 -15.08 -46.23 -2.67
C LEU A 35 -15.10 -44.84 -3.31
N GLN A 36 -15.00 -44.76 -4.65
CA GLN A 36 -15.13 -43.49 -5.38
C GLN A 36 -16.55 -42.90 -5.26
N ARG A 37 -17.60 -43.73 -5.35
CA ARG A 37 -18.99 -43.25 -5.15
C ARG A 37 -19.20 -42.73 -3.73
N ASN A 38 -18.66 -43.42 -2.72
CA ASN A 38 -18.75 -42.95 -1.33
C ASN A 38 -18.00 -41.64 -1.10
N ILE A 39 -16.80 -41.49 -1.68
CA ILE A 39 -16.04 -40.23 -1.61
C ILE A 39 -16.80 -39.09 -2.29
N LEU A 40 -17.42 -39.35 -3.45
CA LEU A 40 -18.23 -38.35 -4.15
C LEU A 40 -19.48 -37.96 -3.35
N ALA A 41 -20.15 -38.94 -2.73
CA ALA A 41 -21.29 -38.69 -1.86
C ALA A 41 -20.88 -37.83 -0.64
N GLN A 42 -19.78 -38.17 0.03
CA GLN A 42 -19.26 -37.40 1.16
C GLN A 42 -18.86 -35.97 0.77
N ARG A 43 -18.27 -35.77 -0.42
CA ARG A 43 -17.95 -34.42 -0.93
C ARG A 43 -19.21 -33.60 -1.21
N ALA A 44 -20.27 -34.24 -1.72
CA ALA A 44 -21.55 -33.56 -1.96
C ALA A 44 -22.24 -33.16 -0.65
N GLU A 45 -22.21 -34.02 0.38
CA GLU A 45 -22.72 -33.70 1.72
C GLU A 45 -21.93 -32.57 2.37
N LEU A 46 -20.60 -32.59 2.31
CA LEU A 46 -19.76 -31.52 2.82
C LEU A 46 -20.04 -30.19 2.10
N ALA A 47 -20.23 -30.21 0.78
CA ALA A 47 -20.59 -29.01 0.03
C ALA A 47 -21.98 -28.46 0.40
N GLN A 48 -22.94 -29.34 0.75
CA GLN A 48 -24.25 -28.92 1.26
C GLN A 48 -24.16 -28.34 2.67
N LEU A 49 -23.39 -28.96 3.56
CA LEU A 49 -23.17 -28.47 4.92
C LEU A 49 -22.45 -27.12 4.91
N GLU A 50 -21.44 -26.95 4.05
CA GLU A 50 -20.74 -25.67 3.91
C GLU A 50 -21.70 -24.58 3.39
N LYS A 51 -22.58 -24.90 2.44
CA LYS A 51 -23.63 -23.97 1.99
C LYS A 51 -24.60 -23.59 3.11
N ARG A 52 -25.03 -24.57 3.93
CA ARG A 52 -25.92 -24.29 5.09
C ARG A 52 -25.23 -23.42 6.12
N LEU A 53 -24.00 -23.79 6.51
CA LEU A 53 -23.22 -23.05 7.50
C LEU A 53 -22.96 -21.61 7.04
N ARG A 54 -22.58 -21.41 5.76
CA ARG A 54 -22.44 -20.06 5.19
C ARG A 54 -23.77 -19.30 5.18
N GLY A 55 -24.88 -19.95 4.85
CA GLY A 55 -26.22 -19.34 4.88
C GLY A 55 -26.64 -18.91 6.29
N GLU A 56 -26.38 -19.75 7.29
CA GLU A 56 -26.64 -19.47 8.70
C GLU A 56 -25.73 -18.36 9.23
N ILE A 57 -24.43 -18.36 8.91
CA ILE A 57 -23.51 -17.26 9.25
C ILE A 57 -24.00 -15.94 8.65
N ILE A 58 -24.45 -15.94 7.40
CA ILE A 58 -25.00 -14.74 6.75
C ILE A 58 -26.30 -14.29 7.46
N GLN A 59 -27.20 -15.20 7.83
CA GLN A 59 -28.43 -14.85 8.55
C GLN A 59 -28.17 -14.32 9.97
N GLU A 60 -27.25 -14.97 10.70
CA GLU A 60 -26.84 -14.58 12.04
C GLU A 60 -26.17 -13.20 12.01
N GLU A 61 -25.34 -12.94 11.00
CA GLU A 61 -24.67 -11.65 10.80
C GLU A 61 -25.66 -10.54 10.35
N VAL A 62 -26.70 -10.87 9.58
CA VAL A 62 -27.80 -9.94 9.23
C VAL A 62 -28.64 -9.57 10.46
N ARG A 63 -28.74 -10.45 11.47
CA ARG A 63 -29.43 -10.16 12.73
C ARG A 63 -28.63 -9.29 13.69
N ARG A 64 -27.31 -9.17 13.50
CA ARG A 64 -26.49 -8.31 14.37
C ARG A 64 -26.81 -6.84 14.12
N PRO A 65 -27.06 -6.04 15.17
CA PRO A 65 -27.24 -4.61 15.00
C PRO A 65 -25.97 -4.01 14.39
N PRO A 66 -26.08 -3.03 13.48
CA PRO A 66 -24.92 -2.42 12.85
C PRO A 66 -23.99 -1.87 13.94
N PRO A 67 -22.66 -1.92 13.73
CA PRO A 67 -21.73 -1.30 14.67
C PRO A 67 -22.18 0.14 14.88
N LYS A 68 -22.46 0.51 16.14
CA LYS A 68 -22.80 1.90 16.46
C LYS A 68 -21.65 2.75 15.92
N PRO A 69 -21.96 3.82 15.18
CA PRO A 69 -20.91 4.68 14.66
C PRO A 69 -20.14 5.22 15.87
N ARG A 70 -18.93 4.72 16.07
CA ARG A 70 -17.95 5.33 16.97
C ARG A 70 -17.41 6.53 16.21
N ILE A 71 -18.27 7.53 16.06
CA ILE A 71 -17.87 8.86 15.63
C ILE A 71 -16.91 9.32 16.73
N HIS A 72 -15.62 9.29 16.44
CA HIS A 72 -14.59 9.83 17.31
C HIS A 72 -14.83 11.35 17.36
N GLY A 73 -15.52 11.80 18.41
CA GLY A 73 -15.42 13.17 18.93
C GLY A 73 -15.86 14.36 18.07
N GLY A 74 -16.56 14.19 16.94
CA GLY A 74 -17.06 15.31 16.13
C GLY A 74 -18.42 15.04 15.50
N ASN A 75 -19.41 15.90 15.73
CA ASN A 75 -20.80 15.72 15.27
C ASN A 75 -20.90 15.25 13.80
N PHE A 76 -21.80 14.32 13.47
CA PHE A 76 -22.12 13.92 12.07
C PHE A 76 -22.18 15.11 11.09
N VAL A 77 -22.71 16.23 11.57
CA VAL A 77 -22.81 17.50 10.85
C VAL A 77 -21.44 18.07 10.46
N SER A 78 -20.41 17.98 11.30
CA SER A 78 -19.07 18.49 10.98
C SER A 78 -18.37 17.64 9.92
N ALA A 79 -18.45 16.32 10.03
CA ALA A 79 -17.87 15.43 9.02
C ALA A 79 -18.61 15.55 7.67
N LEU A 80 -19.95 15.62 7.68
CA LEU A 80 -20.73 15.87 6.46
C LEU A 80 -20.40 17.24 5.84
N LYS A 81 -20.19 18.25 6.68
CA LYS A 81 -19.76 19.59 6.23
C LYS A 81 -18.39 19.54 5.59
N GLU A 82 -17.43 18.83 6.17
CA GLU A 82 -16.08 18.70 5.62
C GLU A 82 -16.10 17.98 4.28
N SER A 83 -16.81 16.85 4.20
CA SER A 83 -17.00 16.12 2.93
C SER A 83 -17.71 16.98 1.87
N SER A 84 -18.70 17.77 2.27
CA SER A 84 -19.37 18.72 1.38
C SER A 84 -18.43 19.83 0.92
N ASN A 85 -17.51 20.28 1.77
CA ASN A 85 -16.49 21.26 1.39
C ASN A 85 -15.54 20.69 0.33
N VAL A 86 -15.11 19.43 0.46
CA VAL A 86 -14.31 18.74 -0.57
C VAL A 86 -15.04 18.75 -1.92
N PHE A 87 -16.31 18.35 -1.93
CA PHE A 87 -17.13 18.39 -3.15
C PHE A 87 -17.24 19.80 -3.74
N LEU A 88 -17.54 20.81 -2.91
CA LEU A 88 -17.71 22.19 -3.36
C LEU A 88 -16.40 22.81 -3.86
N ARG A 89 -15.27 22.55 -3.19
CA ARG A 89 -13.94 22.96 -3.64
C ARG A 89 -13.67 22.37 -5.02
N ARG A 90 -13.96 21.08 -5.21
CA ARG A 90 -13.69 20.42 -6.49
C ARG A 90 -14.63 20.88 -7.61
N TYR A 91 -15.91 21.04 -7.30
CA TYR A 91 -16.89 21.58 -8.22
C TYR A 91 -16.49 22.98 -8.72
N LYS A 92 -16.10 23.89 -7.80
CA LYS A 92 -15.60 25.23 -8.14
C LYS A 92 -14.27 25.21 -8.90
N PHE A 93 -13.38 24.27 -8.59
CA PHE A 93 -12.11 24.12 -9.30
C PHE A 93 -12.34 23.80 -10.79
N HIS A 94 -13.24 22.85 -11.09
CA HIS A 94 -13.59 22.53 -12.48
C HIS A 94 -14.33 23.65 -13.19
N GLU A 95 -15.20 24.39 -12.48
CA GLU A 95 -15.85 25.59 -13.03
C GLU A 95 -14.81 26.65 -13.44
N ARG A 96 -13.78 26.89 -12.62
CA ARG A 96 -12.69 27.82 -12.96
C ARG A 96 -11.81 27.33 -14.10
N LYS A 97 -11.68 26.01 -14.28
CA LYS A 97 -10.91 25.40 -15.37
C LYS A 97 -11.63 25.47 -16.72
N GLY A 98 -12.88 25.96 -16.74
CA GLY A 98 -13.70 26.05 -17.95
C GLY A 98 -14.31 24.70 -18.37
N ASP A 99 -14.29 23.69 -17.49
CA ASP A 99 -14.95 22.42 -17.75
C ASP A 99 -16.48 22.59 -17.68
N ASP A 100 -17.18 21.99 -18.63
CA ASP A 100 -18.65 21.96 -18.63
C ASP A 100 -19.16 21.19 -17.40
N ARG A 101 -19.93 21.87 -16.55
CA ARG A 101 -20.52 21.33 -15.31
C ARG A 101 -21.37 20.09 -15.59
N VAL A 102 -22.07 20.09 -16.72
CA VAL A 102 -22.91 18.96 -17.14
C VAL A 102 -22.02 17.76 -17.43
N ARG A 103 -20.90 17.97 -18.12
CA ARG A 103 -19.92 16.92 -18.41
C ARG A 103 -19.26 16.39 -17.14
N TRP A 104 -18.86 17.27 -16.23
CA TRP A 104 -18.26 16.85 -14.96
C TRP A 104 -19.22 15.98 -14.14
N MET A 105 -20.47 16.41 -13.97
CA MET A 105 -21.49 15.61 -13.29
C MET A 105 -21.78 14.31 -14.05
N SER A 106 -21.94 14.36 -15.37
CA SER A 106 -22.21 13.20 -16.22
C SER A 106 -21.16 12.10 -16.06
N ASN A 107 -19.88 12.46 -15.96
CA ASN A 107 -18.80 11.49 -15.74
C ASN A 107 -18.97 10.76 -14.39
N LYS A 108 -19.38 11.47 -13.34
CA LYS A 108 -19.64 10.86 -12.03
C LYS A 108 -20.87 9.95 -12.07
N THR A 109 -21.92 10.35 -12.78
CA THR A 109 -23.11 9.50 -12.97
C THR A 109 -22.77 8.24 -13.76
N GLN A 110 -21.94 8.35 -14.80
CA GLN A 110 -21.49 7.22 -15.59
C GLN A 110 -20.66 6.23 -14.75
N ALA A 111 -19.76 6.73 -13.91
CA ALA A 111 -19.00 5.89 -12.98
C ALA A 111 -19.89 5.19 -11.94
N ALA A 112 -20.90 5.90 -11.41
CA ALA A 112 -21.90 5.29 -10.53
C ALA A 112 -22.63 4.15 -11.23
N LEU A 113 -23.04 4.36 -12.50
CA LEU A 113 -23.69 3.34 -13.32
C LEU A 113 -22.77 2.15 -13.60
N GLY A 114 -21.48 2.38 -13.86
CA GLY A 114 -20.48 1.31 -14.04
C GLY A 114 -20.35 0.43 -12.80
N ILE A 115 -20.18 1.03 -11.62
CA ILE A 115 -20.08 0.31 -10.33
C ILE A 115 -21.36 -0.50 -10.05
N THR A 116 -22.53 0.10 -10.27
CA THR A 116 -23.81 -0.60 -10.08
C THR A 116 -24.03 -1.74 -11.08
N ALA A 117 -23.65 -1.55 -12.35
CA ALA A 117 -23.69 -2.61 -13.35
C ALA A 117 -22.75 -3.77 -12.99
N GLU A 118 -21.53 -3.48 -12.50
CA GLU A 118 -20.62 -4.51 -11.99
C GLU A 118 -21.30 -5.30 -10.86
N LEU A 119 -21.89 -4.61 -9.89
CA LEU A 119 -22.58 -5.25 -8.76
C LEU A 119 -23.74 -6.17 -9.22
N VAL A 120 -24.48 -5.77 -10.26
CA VAL A 120 -25.60 -6.56 -10.83
C VAL A 120 -25.11 -7.73 -11.66
N THR A 121 -23.93 -7.66 -12.28
CA THR A 121 -23.37 -8.76 -13.08
C THR A 121 -22.66 -9.82 -12.24
N LEU A 122 -22.29 -9.52 -10.98
CA LEU A 122 -21.68 -10.49 -10.07
C LEU A 122 -22.58 -11.70 -9.79
N PRO A 123 -21.98 -12.88 -9.51
CA PRO A 123 -22.70 -14.06 -9.06
C PRO A 123 -23.55 -13.76 -7.81
N PRO A 124 -24.73 -14.40 -7.64
CA PRO A 124 -25.67 -14.08 -6.56
C PRO A 124 -25.02 -14.11 -5.17
N GLN A 125 -24.15 -15.07 -4.91
CA GLN A 125 -23.47 -15.22 -3.61
C GLN A 125 -22.49 -14.07 -3.31
N GLN A 126 -21.73 -13.62 -4.31
CA GLN A 126 -20.79 -12.51 -4.15
C GLN A 126 -21.54 -11.18 -4.03
N ARG A 127 -22.64 -11.02 -4.78
CA ARG A 127 -23.50 -9.84 -4.70
C ARG A 127 -24.10 -9.68 -3.30
N THR A 128 -24.65 -10.75 -2.74
CA THR A 128 -25.22 -10.71 -1.37
C THR A 128 -24.16 -10.39 -0.32
N ALA A 129 -22.95 -10.95 -0.47
CA ALA A 129 -21.83 -10.66 0.43
C ALA A 129 -21.41 -9.18 0.35
N ARG A 130 -21.17 -8.65 -0.86
CA ARG A 130 -20.81 -7.24 -1.05
C ARG A 130 -21.90 -6.29 -0.54
N LEU A 131 -23.17 -6.58 -0.80
CA LEU A 131 -24.28 -5.78 -0.28
C LEU A 131 -24.37 -5.81 1.24
N ALA A 132 -24.08 -6.96 1.87
CA ALA A 132 -24.03 -7.07 3.33
C ALA A 132 -22.90 -6.23 3.91
N THR A 133 -21.69 -6.29 3.33
CA THR A 133 -20.55 -5.44 3.71
C THR A 133 -20.89 -3.96 3.55
N LEU A 134 -21.42 -3.56 2.39
CA LEU A 134 -21.82 -2.16 2.16
C LEU A 134 -22.90 -1.71 3.15
N ARG A 135 -23.89 -2.56 3.47
CA ARG A 135 -24.93 -2.23 4.45
C ARG A 135 -24.36 -2.03 5.86
N LYS A 136 -23.35 -2.81 6.24
CA LYS A 136 -22.66 -2.68 7.53
C LYS A 136 -21.95 -1.32 7.67
N TYR A 137 -21.29 -0.86 6.61
CA TYR A 137 -20.48 0.37 6.62
C TYR A 137 -21.20 1.60 6.06
N ALA A 138 -22.39 1.45 5.45
CA ALA A 138 -23.22 2.53 4.95
C ALA A 138 -23.39 3.70 5.93
N PRO A 139 -23.73 3.51 7.22
CA PRO A 139 -23.90 4.66 8.13
C PRO A 139 -22.61 5.47 8.35
N LEU A 140 -21.43 4.85 8.20
CA LEU A 140 -20.14 5.55 8.30
C LEU A 140 -19.81 6.26 6.98
N LEU A 141 -20.00 5.59 5.85
CA LEU A 141 -19.68 6.13 4.53
C LEU A 141 -20.64 7.22 4.06
N VAL A 142 -21.90 7.21 4.49
CA VAL A 142 -22.91 8.21 4.10
C VAL A 142 -22.48 9.62 4.49
N VAL A 143 -21.75 9.77 5.60
CA VAL A 143 -21.22 11.06 6.05
C VAL A 143 -20.20 11.63 5.05
N HIS A 144 -19.44 10.75 4.41
CA HIS A 144 -18.41 11.08 3.42
C HIS A 144 -18.90 10.98 1.97
N ALA A 145 -20.20 10.74 1.75
CA ALA A 145 -20.76 10.56 0.42
C ALA A 145 -20.51 11.73 -0.54
N PRO A 146 -20.55 13.02 -0.11
CA PRO A 146 -20.24 14.14 -1.00
C PRO A 146 -18.80 14.09 -1.52
N GLY A 147 -17.81 13.83 -0.65
CA GLY A 147 -16.41 13.72 -1.03
C GLY A 147 -16.14 12.51 -1.94
N ILE A 148 -16.76 11.36 -1.63
CA ILE A 148 -16.68 10.16 -2.47
C ILE A 148 -17.26 10.45 -3.86
N LEU A 149 -18.43 11.10 -3.93
CA LEU A 149 -19.06 11.49 -5.19
C LEU A 149 -18.17 12.43 -6.01
N ALA A 150 -17.44 13.33 -5.35
CA ALA A 150 -16.52 14.25 -6.02
C ALA A 150 -15.39 13.54 -6.78
N ARG A 151 -15.05 12.30 -6.39
CA ARG A 151 -13.94 11.49 -6.92
C ARG A 151 -14.38 10.17 -7.56
N LEU A 152 -15.68 9.96 -7.75
CA LEU A 152 -16.26 8.65 -8.08
C LEU A 152 -15.73 8.04 -9.38
N ASP A 153 -15.47 8.87 -10.39
CA ASP A 153 -14.91 8.49 -11.69
C ASP A 153 -13.50 7.89 -11.62
N LYS A 154 -12.71 8.34 -10.65
CA LYS A 154 -11.36 7.79 -10.42
C LYS A 154 -11.41 6.59 -9.47
N LEU A 155 -12.27 6.67 -8.45
CA LEU A 155 -12.45 5.59 -7.48
C LEU A 155 -12.98 4.30 -8.11
N GLU A 156 -13.83 4.39 -9.15
CA GLU A 156 -14.43 3.25 -9.86
C GLU A 156 -13.42 2.13 -10.14
N ARG A 157 -12.23 2.48 -10.62
CA ARG A 157 -11.17 1.53 -10.98
C ARG A 157 -10.62 0.74 -9.78
N PHE A 158 -10.71 1.32 -8.59
CA PHE A 158 -10.16 0.77 -7.35
C PHE A 158 -11.23 0.16 -6.43
N VAL A 159 -12.52 0.27 -6.79
CA VAL A 159 -13.64 -0.24 -5.98
C VAL A 159 -13.45 -1.70 -5.54
N PRO A 160 -13.04 -2.64 -6.41
CA PRO A 160 -12.85 -4.02 -5.98
C PRO A 160 -11.77 -4.17 -4.90
N GLY A 161 -10.67 -3.43 -5.03
CA GLY A 161 -9.58 -3.43 -4.05
C GLY A 161 -10.01 -2.78 -2.74
N ILE A 162 -10.71 -1.65 -2.80
CA ILE A 162 -11.25 -0.94 -1.62
C ILE A 162 -12.24 -1.84 -0.86
N ILE A 163 -13.16 -2.50 -1.54
CA ILE A 163 -14.13 -3.40 -0.88
C ILE A 163 -13.40 -4.55 -0.20
N ASN A 164 -12.54 -5.27 -0.93
CA ASN A 164 -11.92 -6.48 -0.42
C ASN A 164 -10.87 -6.20 0.67
N LYS A 165 -10.07 -5.13 0.52
CA LYS A 165 -8.95 -4.84 1.41
C LYS A 165 -9.35 -3.90 2.55
N ILE A 166 -10.13 -2.86 2.28
CA ILE A 166 -10.46 -1.85 3.30
C ILE A 166 -11.74 -2.23 4.06
N LEU A 167 -12.81 -2.57 3.36
CA LEU A 167 -14.09 -2.88 4.01
C LEU A 167 -14.09 -4.28 4.63
N ASP A 168 -13.80 -5.31 3.83
CA ASP A 168 -13.78 -6.70 4.32
C ASP A 168 -12.57 -6.95 5.24
N GLY A 169 -11.43 -6.28 4.99
CA GLY A 169 -10.23 -6.34 5.84
C GLY A 169 -10.34 -5.59 7.17
N GLY A 170 -11.41 -4.81 7.37
CA GLY A 170 -11.68 -4.14 8.65
C GLY A 170 -10.87 -2.87 8.92
N HIS A 171 -10.14 -2.34 7.93
CA HIS A 171 -9.31 -1.14 8.06
C HIS A 171 -10.10 0.17 8.02
N LEU A 172 -11.38 0.13 7.65
CA LEU A 172 -12.21 1.34 7.54
C LEU A 172 -12.21 2.19 8.82
N ALA A 173 -12.19 1.57 10.01
CA ALA A 173 -12.20 2.30 11.27
C ALA A 173 -10.95 3.17 11.50
N ALA A 174 -9.81 2.79 10.91
CA ALA A 174 -8.58 3.57 10.99
C ALA A 174 -8.49 4.65 9.91
N ILE A 175 -9.12 4.42 8.74
CA ILE A 175 -9.08 5.32 7.59
C ILE A 175 -10.17 6.39 7.66
N GLU A 176 -11.35 6.06 8.19
CA GLU A 176 -12.52 6.95 8.23
C GLU A 176 -12.23 8.36 8.76
N PRO A 177 -11.46 8.55 9.86
CA PRO A 177 -11.17 9.89 10.37
C PRO A 177 -10.44 10.80 9.37
N GLU A 178 -9.63 10.22 8.48
CA GLU A 178 -8.82 10.96 7.50
C GLU A 178 -9.39 10.88 6.08
N LEU A 179 -10.55 10.23 5.90
CA LEU A 179 -11.10 9.91 4.59
C LEU A 179 -11.35 11.15 3.73
N ASP A 180 -11.90 12.22 4.31
CA ASP A 180 -12.14 13.47 3.58
C ASP A 180 -10.82 14.15 3.15
N GLY A 181 -9.77 14.07 3.97
CA GLY A 181 -8.44 14.57 3.62
C GLY A 181 -7.79 13.78 2.49
N ILE A 182 -7.95 12.46 2.50
CA ILE A 182 -7.52 11.56 1.41
C ILE A 182 -8.27 11.91 0.12
N LEU A 183 -9.59 12.14 0.19
CA LEU A 183 -10.42 12.45 -0.97
C LEU A 183 -10.10 13.83 -1.58
N ASP A 184 -9.71 14.81 -0.76
CA ASP A 184 -9.27 16.13 -1.21
C ASP A 184 -7.97 16.01 -2.04
N ARG A 185 -6.98 15.27 -1.52
CA ARG A 185 -5.66 15.03 -2.16
C ARG A 185 -5.62 13.80 -3.08
N PHE A 186 -6.77 13.26 -3.46
CA PHE A 186 -6.86 12.01 -4.21
C PHE A 186 -6.17 12.06 -5.57
N ASP A 187 -6.09 13.22 -6.22
CA ASP A 187 -5.41 13.36 -7.52
C ASP A 187 -3.93 12.98 -7.44
N ASP A 188 -3.28 13.31 -6.32
CA ASP A 188 -1.86 13.07 -6.12
C ASP A 188 -1.60 11.67 -5.54
N ILE A 189 -2.60 11.10 -4.85
CA ILE A 189 -2.53 9.75 -4.27
C ILE A 189 -2.89 8.66 -5.29
N GLU A 190 -3.76 8.97 -6.27
CA GLU A 190 -4.30 8.03 -7.26
C GLU A 190 -3.25 7.10 -7.90
N PRO A 191 -2.07 7.59 -8.35
CA PRO A 191 -1.05 6.73 -8.96
C PRO A 191 -0.52 5.65 -8.01
N HIS A 192 -0.60 5.89 -6.69
CA HIS A 192 -0.05 5.05 -5.63
C HIS A 192 -1.08 4.16 -4.95
N VAL A 193 -2.37 4.32 -5.27
CA VAL A 193 -3.46 3.52 -4.70
C VAL A 193 -3.24 2.00 -4.84
N PRO A 194 -2.76 1.45 -5.99
CA PRO A 194 -2.50 0.02 -6.09
C PRO A 194 -1.53 -0.51 -5.02
N TRP A 195 -0.39 0.16 -4.86
CA TRP A 195 0.62 -0.23 -3.87
C TRP A 195 0.12 -0.04 -2.43
N VAL A 196 -0.64 1.02 -2.16
CA VAL A 196 -1.28 1.25 -0.85
C VAL A 196 -2.27 0.15 -0.52
N LEU A 197 -3.08 -0.32 -1.49
CA LEU A 197 -4.06 -1.39 -1.27
C LEU A 197 -3.39 -2.76 -1.03
N GLU A 198 -2.22 -3.00 -1.62
CA GLU A 198 -1.43 -4.20 -1.38
C GLU A 198 -0.86 -4.24 0.05
N ASN A 199 -0.40 -3.08 0.55
CA ASN A 199 0.28 -2.94 1.85
C ASN A 199 -0.60 -2.30 2.93
N ILE A 200 -1.92 -2.31 2.76
CA ILE A 200 -2.84 -1.59 3.65
C ILE A 200 -2.81 -2.13 5.08
N ASP A 201 -2.50 -3.42 5.26
CA ASP A 201 -2.42 -4.07 6.56
C ASP A 201 -1.33 -3.42 7.45
N ASP A 202 -0.22 -2.99 6.85
CA ASP A 202 0.88 -2.33 7.53
C ASP A 202 0.68 -0.80 7.65
N LEU A 203 -0.01 -0.19 6.67
CA LEU A 203 -0.21 1.26 6.60
C LEU A 203 -1.39 1.76 7.44
N ALA A 204 -2.47 0.97 7.53
CA ALA A 204 -3.73 1.38 8.17
C ALA A 204 -3.57 1.92 9.60
N PRO A 205 -2.74 1.33 10.49
CA PRO A 205 -2.55 1.86 11.85
C PRO A 205 -1.95 3.27 11.91
N TYR A 206 -1.27 3.69 10.83
CA TYR A 206 -0.46 4.90 10.78
C TYR A 206 -1.07 6.00 9.91
N VAL A 207 -2.27 5.80 9.35
CA VAL A 207 -2.90 6.71 8.39
C VAL A 207 -2.97 8.15 8.91
N SER A 208 -3.41 8.39 10.15
CA SER A 208 -3.44 9.75 10.72
C SER A 208 -2.08 10.43 10.82
N SER A 209 -1.00 9.67 11.03
CA SER A 209 0.35 10.25 11.09
C SER A 209 0.90 10.50 9.68
N LEU A 210 0.64 9.59 8.75
CA LEU A 210 1.01 9.74 7.34
C LEU A 210 0.29 10.92 6.69
N MET A 211 -1.00 11.11 6.99
CA MET A 211 -1.81 12.19 6.44
C MET A 211 -1.37 13.58 6.89
N ARG A 212 -0.73 13.72 8.06
CA ARG A 212 -0.16 15.01 8.49
C ARG A 212 1.07 15.42 7.69
N HIS A 213 1.81 14.45 7.18
CA HIS A 213 3.08 14.64 6.44
C HIS A 213 2.96 14.25 4.97
N ILE A 214 1.74 14.29 4.44
CA ILE A 214 1.47 13.73 3.12
C ILE A 214 2.04 14.60 2.01
N ASP A 215 2.23 15.90 2.23
CA ASP A 215 2.91 16.78 1.29
C ASP A 215 4.39 16.40 1.15
N GLU A 216 5.06 16.14 2.27
CA GLU A 216 6.42 15.65 2.27
C GLU A 216 6.50 14.26 1.65
N LEU A 217 5.62 13.33 2.05
CA LEU A 217 5.66 11.94 1.59
C LEU A 217 5.40 11.80 0.09
N LEU A 218 4.53 12.62 -0.50
CA LEU A 218 4.26 12.57 -1.93
C LEU A 218 5.47 12.96 -2.79
N LEU A 219 6.42 13.73 -2.27
CA LEU A 219 7.68 13.99 -2.98
C LEU A 219 8.46 12.69 -3.26
N TYR A 220 8.22 11.63 -2.50
CA TYR A 220 8.94 10.36 -2.62
C TYR A 220 8.22 9.32 -3.45
N ALA A 221 6.95 9.58 -3.78
CA ALA A 221 6.09 8.56 -4.33
C ALA A 221 6.40 8.23 -5.81
N ASP A 222 7.29 8.96 -6.48
CA ASP A 222 7.64 8.77 -7.88
C ASP A 222 8.15 7.34 -8.22
N ASP A 223 7.28 6.61 -8.93
CA ASP A 223 7.34 5.42 -9.82
C ASP A 223 8.26 4.23 -9.52
N GLU A 224 9.21 4.32 -8.60
CA GLU A 224 10.08 3.19 -8.23
C GLU A 224 9.79 2.76 -6.78
N TYR A 225 8.65 2.10 -6.56
CA TYR A 225 8.26 1.45 -5.29
C TYR A 225 9.31 0.47 -4.72
N ARG A 226 10.40 0.21 -5.45
CA ARG A 226 11.51 -0.66 -5.04
C ARG A 226 12.11 -0.30 -3.68
N TRP A 227 12.14 0.99 -3.32
CA TRP A 227 12.65 1.39 -2.00
C TRP A 227 11.56 1.33 -0.91
N ALA A 228 10.28 1.37 -1.30
CA ALA A 228 9.16 1.34 -0.36
C ALA A 228 9.03 -0.04 0.30
N ASP A 229 9.31 -1.11 -0.43
CA ASP A 229 9.34 -2.47 0.10
C ASP A 229 10.42 -2.65 1.19
N ASP A 230 11.60 -2.05 0.99
CA ASP A 230 12.69 -2.03 1.98
C ASP A 230 12.35 -1.15 3.20
N PHE A 231 11.43 -0.19 3.03
CA PHE A 231 11.02 0.76 4.06
C PHE A 231 9.91 0.20 4.95
N LEU A 232 8.99 -0.61 4.43
CA LEU A 232 7.84 -1.18 5.16
C LEU A 232 8.20 -1.79 6.52
N PRO A 233 9.27 -2.62 6.67
CA PRO A 233 9.63 -3.20 7.96
C PRO A 233 10.01 -2.16 9.03
N TYR A 234 10.41 -0.96 8.61
CA TYR A 234 10.83 0.14 9.48
C TYR A 234 9.78 1.25 9.57
N LEU A 235 8.63 1.10 8.91
CA LEU A 235 7.54 2.06 8.93
C LEU A 235 7.15 2.49 10.36
N PRO A 236 6.98 1.58 11.35
CA PRO A 236 6.64 1.98 12.72
C PRO A 236 7.65 2.94 13.36
N PHE A 237 8.94 2.76 13.04
CA PHE A 237 10.02 3.59 13.58
C PHE A 237 10.02 4.99 12.96
N PHE A 238 9.84 5.07 11.64
CA PHE A 238 9.88 6.34 10.91
C PHE A 238 8.60 7.16 11.15
N VAL A 239 7.43 6.52 11.14
CA VAL A 239 6.15 7.20 11.38
C VAL A 239 6.15 7.94 12.72
N SER A 240 6.67 7.32 13.78
CA SER A 240 6.73 7.97 15.10
C SER A 240 7.68 9.17 15.17
N ARG A 241 8.46 9.42 14.10
CA ARG A 241 9.48 10.46 13.99
C ARG A 241 9.25 11.39 12.80
N LEU A 242 8.16 11.22 12.05
CA LEU A 242 7.88 12.03 10.87
C LEU A 242 7.82 13.52 11.22
N ASP A 243 7.25 13.89 12.37
CA ASP A 243 7.23 15.29 12.82
C ASP A 243 8.62 15.92 12.89
N ALA A 244 9.63 15.15 13.29
CA ALA A 244 11.00 15.63 13.42
C ALA A 244 11.83 15.41 12.15
N LEU A 245 11.47 14.42 11.33
CA LEU A 245 12.12 14.11 10.05
C LEU A 245 11.60 14.95 8.89
N GLY A 246 10.38 15.48 8.98
CA GLY A 246 9.70 16.24 7.93
C GLY A 246 10.61 17.26 7.23
N PRO A 247 11.26 18.18 7.95
CA PRO A 247 12.14 19.17 7.31
C PRO A 247 13.42 18.58 6.69
N HIS A 248 13.84 17.39 7.12
CA HIS A 248 15.00 16.70 6.55
C HIS A 248 14.64 15.85 5.33
N LEU A 249 13.38 15.43 5.20
CA LEU A 249 12.95 14.57 4.11
C LEU A 249 13.34 15.18 2.76
N PRO A 250 12.91 16.41 2.36
CA PRO A 250 13.18 16.96 1.02
C PRO A 250 14.64 16.87 0.60
N LEU A 251 15.55 17.09 1.54
CA LEU A 251 17.00 17.03 1.34
C LEU A 251 17.54 15.60 1.17
N LEU A 252 16.89 14.61 1.78
CA LEU A 252 17.27 13.20 1.69
C LEU A 252 16.77 12.51 0.42
N ARG A 253 15.78 13.08 -0.30
CA ARG A 253 15.20 12.52 -1.54
C ARG A 253 16.21 12.02 -2.57
N PRO A 254 17.18 12.83 -3.03
CA PRO A 254 18.15 12.37 -4.02
C PRO A 254 19.03 11.20 -3.53
N HIS A 255 19.03 10.92 -2.23
CA HIS A 255 19.93 9.96 -1.59
C HIS A 255 19.27 8.64 -1.19
N LEU A 256 17.94 8.56 -1.16
CA LEU A 256 17.23 7.36 -0.69
C LEU A 256 17.57 6.10 -1.49
N LYS A 257 17.83 6.22 -2.80
CA LYS A 257 18.28 5.07 -3.62
C LYS A 257 19.57 4.43 -3.10
N VAL A 258 20.46 5.22 -2.48
CA VAL A 258 21.72 4.74 -1.88
C VAL A 258 21.51 4.31 -0.42
N LEU A 259 20.62 4.99 0.32
CA LEU A 259 20.34 4.67 1.72
C LEU A 259 19.48 3.41 1.92
N GLY A 260 18.59 3.10 0.98
CA GLY A 260 17.60 2.01 1.09
C GLY A 260 18.19 0.68 1.57
N PRO A 261 19.21 0.12 0.88
CA PRO A 261 19.86 -1.13 1.28
C PRO A 261 20.51 -1.11 2.67
N HIS A 262 20.68 0.08 3.25
CA HIS A 262 21.35 0.30 4.53
C HIS A 262 20.39 0.72 5.65
N PHE A 263 19.07 0.79 5.42
CA PHE A 263 18.10 1.22 6.45
C PHE A 263 18.19 0.41 7.74
N ARG A 264 18.39 -0.91 7.67
CA ARG A 264 18.59 -1.76 8.84
C ARG A 264 19.67 -1.24 9.80
N ARG A 265 20.72 -0.62 9.26
CA ARG A 265 21.87 -0.10 10.01
C ARG A 265 21.66 1.35 10.42
N LEU A 266 20.95 2.11 9.59
CA LEU A 266 20.71 3.54 9.78
C LEU A 266 19.60 3.82 10.79
N VAL A 267 18.55 3.00 10.85
CA VAL A 267 17.39 3.19 11.74
C VAL A 267 17.81 3.47 13.19
N PRO A 268 18.67 2.67 13.85
CA PRO A 268 19.11 2.95 15.22
C PRO A 268 19.94 4.25 15.36
N CYS A 269 20.48 4.75 14.25
CA CYS A 269 21.35 5.91 14.21
C CYS A 269 20.62 7.20 13.79
N VAL A 270 19.36 7.12 13.34
CA VAL A 270 18.58 8.27 12.91
C VAL A 270 18.42 9.28 14.05
N ASP A 271 18.08 8.83 15.26
CA ASP A 271 17.83 9.73 16.37
C ASP A 271 19.07 10.51 16.78
N PRO A 272 20.23 9.87 17.04
CA PRO A 272 21.41 10.64 17.41
C PRO A 272 21.91 11.53 16.26
N ILE A 273 21.88 11.03 15.01
CA ILE A 273 22.43 11.74 13.86
C ILE A 273 21.56 12.94 13.47
N LEU A 274 20.24 12.75 13.32
CA LEU A 274 19.36 13.79 12.77
C LEU A 274 18.66 14.58 13.87
N LEU A 275 18.16 13.91 14.91
CA LEU A 275 17.31 14.55 15.92
C LEU A 275 18.13 15.19 17.04
N GLU A 276 19.14 14.49 17.56
CA GLU A 276 19.96 14.97 18.69
C GLU A 276 21.02 15.99 18.25
N SER A 277 21.50 15.91 17.00
CA SER A 277 22.45 16.89 16.47
C SER A 277 21.81 18.24 16.12
N GLN A 278 20.47 18.30 16.01
CA GLN A 278 19.67 19.46 15.56
C GLN A 278 20.24 20.14 14.30
N SER A 279 21.00 19.40 13.48
CA SER A 279 21.81 19.97 12.42
C SER A 279 21.24 19.58 11.06
N PHE A 280 20.49 20.49 10.44
CA PHE A 280 20.06 20.39 9.03
C PHE A 280 21.25 20.22 8.07
N SER A 281 22.47 20.57 8.49
CA SER A 281 23.68 20.39 7.71
C SER A 281 23.95 18.94 7.32
N ILE A 282 23.50 17.95 8.10
CA ILE A 282 23.71 16.53 7.78
C ILE A 282 22.82 16.11 6.62
N SER A 283 21.54 16.46 6.65
CA SER A 283 20.62 16.17 5.55
C SER A 283 20.96 16.99 4.31
N ALA A 284 21.33 18.26 4.48
CA ALA A 284 21.67 19.16 3.37
C ALA A 284 22.96 18.77 2.65
N ASN A 285 23.94 18.17 3.34
CA ASN A 285 25.21 17.70 2.75
C ASN A 285 25.32 16.18 2.80
N ALA A 286 24.19 15.47 2.76
CA ALA A 286 24.16 14.01 2.79
C ALA A 286 24.90 13.43 1.56
N ASP A 287 24.88 14.13 0.43
CA ASP A 287 25.65 13.81 -0.79
C ASP A 287 27.17 13.70 -0.54
N VAL A 288 27.75 14.67 0.16
CA VAL A 288 29.18 14.73 0.49
C VAL A 288 29.52 13.61 1.46
N LEU A 289 28.69 13.41 2.49
CA LEU A 289 28.90 12.34 3.47
C LEU A 289 28.82 10.96 2.83
N LEU A 290 27.84 10.73 1.97
CA LEU A 290 27.71 9.48 1.23
C LEU A 290 28.88 9.29 0.27
N TRP A 291 29.35 10.33 -0.40
CA TRP A 291 30.49 10.20 -1.30
C TRP A 291 31.78 9.79 -0.56
N TRP A 292 32.11 10.48 0.54
CA TRP A 292 33.32 10.18 1.32
C TRP A 292 33.21 8.93 2.19
N PHE A 293 32.02 8.62 2.70
CA PHE A 293 31.79 7.58 3.71
C PHE A 293 30.77 6.50 3.29
N SER A 294 30.43 6.36 2.01
CA SER A 294 29.60 5.23 1.55
C SER A 294 30.23 3.88 1.91
N TRP A 295 31.57 3.79 1.93
CA TRP A 295 32.27 2.58 2.39
C TRP A 295 31.96 2.25 3.86
N ALA A 296 31.77 3.25 4.72
CA ALA A 296 31.44 3.04 6.13
C ALA A 296 30.04 2.44 6.29
N LEU A 297 29.09 2.78 5.41
CA LEU A 297 27.75 2.17 5.39
C LEU A 297 27.79 0.68 5.01
N ARG A 298 28.82 0.24 4.26
CA ARG A 298 28.99 -1.17 3.88
C ARG A 298 29.49 -2.03 5.05
N ILE A 299 30.21 -1.44 6.01
CA ILE A 299 30.74 -2.15 7.18
C ILE A 299 29.75 -2.04 8.35
N PRO A 300 29.17 -3.15 8.85
CA PRO A 300 28.03 -3.11 9.77
C PRO A 300 28.34 -2.50 11.14
N VAL A 301 29.60 -2.48 11.56
CA VAL A 301 30.01 -2.05 12.90
C VAL A 301 30.37 -0.55 12.96
N VAL A 302 30.82 0.03 11.84
CA VAL A 302 31.46 1.37 11.84
C VAL A 302 30.46 2.45 12.21
N VAL A 303 29.30 2.50 11.55
CA VAL A 303 28.31 3.57 11.77
C VAL A 303 27.71 3.51 13.19
N PRO A 304 27.25 2.34 13.70
CA PRO A 304 26.76 2.26 15.07
C PRO A 304 27.83 2.61 16.12
N LEU A 305 29.09 2.23 15.90
CA LEU A 305 30.18 2.53 16.83
C LEU A 305 30.44 4.04 16.91
N VAL A 306 30.56 4.71 15.76
CA VAL A 306 30.80 6.15 15.70
C VAL A 306 29.65 6.92 16.34
N VAL A 307 28.41 6.51 16.08
CA VAL A 307 27.22 7.19 16.59
C VAL A 307 27.04 6.99 18.10
N ARG A 308 27.44 5.82 18.62
CA ARG A 308 27.33 5.46 20.05
C ARG A 308 28.45 6.08 20.89
N CYS A 309 29.52 6.58 20.27
CA CYS A 309 30.54 7.37 20.96
C CYS A 309 29.96 8.73 21.39
N PRO A 310 30.23 9.20 22.62
CA PRO A 310 29.77 10.51 23.07
C PRO A 310 30.31 11.61 22.16
N GLY A 311 29.41 12.41 21.58
CA GLY A 311 29.75 13.46 20.62
C GLY A 311 29.94 12.99 19.17
N GLY A 312 29.80 11.70 18.87
CA GLY A 312 29.95 11.16 17.52
C GLY A 312 28.99 11.76 16.49
N ALA A 313 27.72 11.95 16.86
CA ALA A 313 26.76 12.63 16.00
C ALA A 313 27.13 14.11 15.72
N ARG A 314 27.67 14.81 16.73
CA ARG A 314 28.16 16.19 16.57
C ARG A 314 29.42 16.23 15.70
N PHE A 315 30.27 15.21 15.79
CA PHE A 315 31.42 15.06 14.90
C PHE A 315 30.98 14.83 13.44
N ILE A 316 29.95 14.01 13.20
CA ILE A 316 29.36 13.86 11.86
C ILE A 316 28.79 15.20 11.37
N ALA A 317 28.07 15.94 12.20
CA ALA A 317 27.57 17.29 11.87
C ALA A 317 28.70 18.29 11.58
N PHE A 318 29.83 18.17 12.28
CA PHE A 318 31.02 18.98 12.05
C PHE A 318 31.68 18.63 10.72
N LEU A 319 31.84 17.33 10.42
CA LEU A 319 32.35 16.84 9.15
C LEU A 319 31.47 17.28 7.99
N ALA A 320 30.14 17.18 8.12
CA ALA A 320 29.19 17.62 7.10
C ALA A 320 29.35 19.10 6.74
N ARG A 321 29.77 19.94 7.70
CA ARG A 321 30.01 21.38 7.48
C ARG A 321 31.39 21.71 6.92
N ARG A 322 32.39 20.85 7.14
CA ARG A 322 33.80 21.16 6.89
C ARG A 322 34.43 20.36 5.75
N LEU A 323 33.81 19.26 5.35
CA LEU A 323 34.26 18.51 4.18
C LEU A 323 34.05 19.34 2.91
N PRO A 324 35.00 19.25 1.96
CA PRO A 324 34.88 19.96 0.70
C PRO A 324 33.60 19.50 0.01
N ARG A 325 32.70 20.45 -0.23
CA ARG A 325 31.51 20.21 -1.03
C ARG A 325 31.94 19.78 -2.41
N ARG A 326 31.20 18.84 -2.99
CA ARG A 326 31.51 18.26 -4.30
C ARG A 326 31.75 19.40 -5.30
N PHE A 327 32.83 19.35 -6.06
CA PHE A 327 32.97 20.18 -7.27
C PHE A 327 31.91 19.70 -8.26
N VAL A 328 30.72 20.30 -8.23
CA VAL A 328 29.68 19.98 -9.20
C VAL A 328 30.12 20.55 -10.55
N ARG A 329 30.54 19.68 -11.47
CA ARG A 329 30.55 19.99 -12.91
C ARG A 329 29.31 19.36 -13.52
N GLY A 330 28.32 20.17 -13.89
CA GLY A 330 27.11 19.73 -14.59
C GLY A 330 25.81 20.33 -14.03
N ARG A 331 24.69 20.04 -14.71
CA ARG A 331 23.33 20.51 -14.34
C ARG A 331 22.72 19.65 -13.24
N CYS A 332 22.23 20.28 -12.17
CA CYS A 332 21.39 19.65 -11.15
C CYS A 332 19.99 20.28 -11.26
N ALA A 333 18.97 19.47 -11.58
CA ALA A 333 17.53 19.80 -11.50
C ALA A 333 17.15 21.27 -11.77
N ASP A 334 16.85 21.60 -13.03
CA ASP A 334 16.27 22.86 -13.55
C ASP A 334 16.87 24.21 -13.09
N VAL A 335 17.96 24.21 -12.32
CA VAL A 335 18.66 25.40 -11.85
C VAL A 335 20.15 25.26 -12.19
N GLU A 336 20.71 26.24 -12.91
CA GLU A 336 22.16 26.34 -13.08
C GLU A 336 22.78 26.76 -11.75
N CYS A 337 23.47 25.83 -11.08
CA CYS A 337 24.26 26.17 -9.90
C CYS A 337 25.46 27.04 -10.31
N LEU A 338 25.40 28.34 -10.02
CA LEU A 338 26.53 29.25 -10.19
C LEU A 338 27.63 28.92 -9.18
N VAL A 339 28.85 28.76 -9.70
CA VAL A 339 30.07 28.61 -8.92
C VAL A 339 30.44 29.98 -8.34
N GLY A 340 29.96 30.27 -7.14
CA GLY A 340 30.34 31.44 -6.35
C GLY A 340 30.38 31.06 -4.87
N GLU A 341 31.41 31.50 -4.15
CA GLU A 341 31.74 31.10 -2.78
C GLU A 341 30.76 31.59 -1.70
N ASP A 342 29.58 32.11 -2.06
CA ASP A 342 28.60 32.63 -1.10
C ASP A 342 27.30 31.83 -1.14
N TYR A 343 27.12 30.98 -0.13
CA TYR A 343 25.86 30.28 0.14
C TYR A 343 25.47 30.60 1.59
N GLY A 344 25.04 31.84 1.82
CA GLY A 344 24.56 32.28 3.13
C GLY A 344 24.06 33.71 3.20
N SER A 345 24.54 34.63 2.35
CA SER A 345 24.09 36.03 2.37
C SER A 345 22.77 36.26 1.60
N ASP A 346 22.61 35.65 0.42
CA ASP A 346 21.50 35.95 -0.49
C ASP A 346 20.16 35.30 -0.11
N TRP A 347 20.17 34.19 0.64
CA TRP A 347 18.94 33.52 1.06
C TRP A 347 18.09 34.34 2.04
N ASN A 348 18.69 35.32 2.73
CA ASN A 348 17.97 36.23 3.63
C ASN A 348 17.50 37.52 2.93
N ASN A 349 17.88 37.76 1.67
CA ASN A 349 17.47 38.93 0.88
C ASN A 349 16.45 38.53 -0.19
N VAL A 350 15.31 37.98 0.23
CA VAL A 350 14.17 37.62 -0.66
C VAL A 350 13.40 38.85 -1.18
N ARG A 351 14.05 40.02 -1.24
CA ARG A 351 13.43 41.25 -1.74
C ARG A 351 13.77 41.55 -3.19
N GLU A 352 14.86 41.01 -3.71
CA GLU A 352 15.38 41.38 -5.04
C GLU A 352 14.79 40.52 -6.18
N TYR A 353 14.36 39.29 -5.90
CA TYR A 353 13.73 38.40 -6.89
C TYR A 353 12.27 38.76 -7.22
N LEU A 354 11.61 39.60 -6.41
CA LEU A 354 10.24 40.05 -6.67
C LEU A 354 10.19 41.22 -7.67
N ASP A 355 11.28 41.94 -7.86
CA ASP A 355 11.33 43.11 -8.76
C ASP A 355 11.68 42.72 -10.22
N ASP A 356 12.37 41.61 -10.45
CA ASP A 356 12.70 41.14 -11.81
C ASP A 356 11.54 40.37 -12.49
N ALA A 357 10.57 39.85 -11.71
CA ALA A 357 9.35 39.26 -12.27
C ALA A 357 8.36 40.32 -12.81
N ALA A 358 8.63 41.61 -12.60
CA ALA A 358 7.77 42.72 -13.03
C ALA A 358 8.15 43.33 -14.39
N ARG A 359 9.18 42.83 -15.10
CA ARG A 359 9.49 43.32 -16.45
C ARG A 359 8.63 42.61 -17.50
N PRO A 360 7.83 43.34 -18.31
CA PRO A 360 7.08 42.71 -19.38
C PRO A 360 8.05 42.18 -20.44
N VAL A 361 7.95 40.89 -20.74
CA VAL A 361 8.65 40.25 -21.85
C VAL A 361 8.09 40.84 -23.14
N SER A 362 8.91 41.60 -23.86
CA SER A 362 8.59 42.08 -25.20
C SER A 362 8.71 40.92 -26.18
N PHE A 363 7.65 40.71 -26.97
CA PHE A 363 7.60 39.80 -28.11
C PHE A 363 8.30 40.41 -29.32
#